data_AF-A0A8E0I6E4-F1
#
_entry.id   AF-A0A8E0I6E4-F1
#
_cell.length_a   1.000
_cell.length_b   1.000
_cell.length_c   1.000
_cell.angle_alpha   90.00
_cell.angle_beta   90.00
_cell.angle_gamma   90.00
#
_symmetry.space_group_name_H-M   'P 1'
#
loop_
_entity.id
_entity.type
_entity.pdbx_description
1 polymer ?
#
loop_
_entity_poly.entity_id
_entity_poly.type
_entity_poly.pdbx_seq_one_letter_code
_entity_poly.pdbx_strand_id
1 'polypeptide(L)'
;MAQALSIDGFLEDYPELVDPDFHDPSPDALIDMVLLAAENATPGEPFTIWVDGDATRDHEAKEFTFNFEVEDRQPAIKYVGVK
;
A
#
# COMPACT_ATOMS: atom_id res chain seq x y z
N MET A 1 -11.91 -13.65 0.24
CA MET A 1 -12.47 -12.63 1.17
C MET A 1 -11.29 -11.78 1.57
N ALA A 2 -11.04 -10.68 0.86
CA ALA A 2 -10.01 -9.73 1.25
C ALA A 2 -10.49 -9.12 2.57
N GLN A 3 -9.83 -9.49 3.67
CA GLN A 3 -10.02 -8.74 4.91
C GLN A 3 -9.58 -7.32 4.57
N ALA A 4 -10.49 -6.37 4.73
CA ALA A 4 -10.22 -4.95 4.58
C ALA A 4 -9.17 -4.58 5.63
N LEU A 5 -7.92 -4.82 5.29
CA LEU A 5 -6.77 -4.30 5.98
C LEU A 5 -6.89 -2.80 5.79
N SER A 6 -7.33 -2.11 6.84
CA SER A 6 -7.47 -0.65 6.88
C SER A 6 -6.09 -0.05 6.63
N ILE A 7 -5.77 0.19 5.36
CA ILE A 7 -4.70 1.09 4.97
C ILE A 7 -5.24 2.53 5.09
N ASP A 8 -5.83 2.86 6.25
CA ASP A 8 -6.60 4.09 6.56
C ASP A 8 -5.68 5.33 6.69
N GLY A 9 -4.79 5.54 5.73
CA GLY A 9 -3.91 6.70 5.72
C GLY A 9 -3.00 6.76 4.51
N PHE A 10 -2.72 5.63 3.87
CA PHE A 10 -1.83 5.60 2.70
C PHE A 10 -2.36 6.42 1.52
N LEU A 11 -3.65 6.27 1.18
CA LEU A 11 -4.26 7.06 0.10
C LEU A 11 -4.56 8.50 0.52
N GLU A 12 -4.72 8.76 1.82
CA GLU A 12 -4.91 10.12 2.35
C GLU A 12 -3.60 10.91 2.38
N ASP A 13 -2.48 10.25 2.68
CA ASP A 13 -1.14 10.83 2.74
C ASP A 13 -0.54 11.03 1.33
N TYR A 14 -0.95 10.20 0.35
CA TYR A 14 -0.41 10.23 -1.02
C TYR A 14 -1.52 10.31 -2.09
N PRO A 15 -2.30 11.40 -2.13
CA PRO A 15 -3.34 11.59 -3.15
C PRO A 15 -2.78 11.64 -4.58
N GLU A 16 -1.49 11.91 -4.76
CA GLU A 16 -0.81 11.90 -6.08
C GLU A 16 -0.60 10.50 -6.67
N LEU A 17 -0.78 9.44 -5.89
CA LEU A 17 -0.71 8.07 -6.38
C LEU A 17 -1.91 7.68 -7.22
N VAL A 18 -3.03 8.39 -7.06
CA VAL A 18 -4.28 8.08 -7.72
C VAL A 18 -4.70 9.31 -8.49
N ASP A 19 -4.97 9.16 -9.78
CA ASP A 19 -5.58 10.24 -10.56
C ASP A 19 -6.94 10.62 -9.93
N PRO A 20 -7.34 11.89 -9.86
CA PRO A 20 -8.68 12.27 -9.39
C PRO A 20 -9.84 11.61 -10.15
N ASP A 21 -9.61 11.13 -11.37
CA ASP A 21 -10.56 10.33 -12.14
C ASP A 21 -10.47 8.81 -11.82
N PHE A 22 -9.57 8.40 -10.89
CA PHE A 22 -9.34 7.03 -10.42
C PHE A 22 -8.93 6.04 -11.53
N HIS A 23 -8.33 6.54 -12.60
CA HIS A 23 -8.05 5.75 -13.80
C HIS A 23 -6.91 4.75 -13.61
N ASP A 24 -5.70 5.19 -13.22
CA ASP A 24 -4.57 4.28 -13.02
C ASP A 24 -3.46 4.90 -12.13
N PRO A 25 -2.91 4.13 -11.16
CA PRO A 25 -3.48 2.92 -10.61
C PRO A 25 -4.74 3.29 -9.80
N SER A 26 -5.76 2.44 -9.88
CA SER A 26 -6.93 2.59 -9.02
C SER A 26 -6.54 2.35 -7.55
N PRO A 27 -7.27 2.94 -6.58
CA PRO A 27 -7.10 2.69 -5.16
C PRO A 27 -7.12 1.19 -4.84
N ASP A 28 -8.06 0.47 -5.45
CA ASP A 28 -8.20 -0.97 -5.27
C ASP A 28 -6.97 -1.73 -5.78
N ALA A 29 -6.37 -1.31 -6.91
CA ALA A 29 -5.14 -1.92 -7.42
C ALA A 29 -3.95 -1.70 -6.49
N LEU A 30 -3.81 -0.51 -5.90
CA LEU A 30 -2.77 -0.24 -4.91
C LEU A 30 -2.97 -1.09 -3.65
N ILE A 31 -4.22 -1.20 -3.17
CA ILE A 31 -4.56 -2.04 -2.01
C ILE A 31 -4.23 -3.51 -2.33
N ASP A 32 -4.61 -4.01 -3.50
CA ASP A 32 -4.31 -5.39 -3.92
C ASP A 32 -2.79 -5.66 -3.98
N MET A 33 -1.99 -4.71 -4.47
CA MET A 33 -0.52 -4.82 -4.44
C MET A 33 0.03 -4.90 -3.03
N VAL A 34 -0.47 -4.05 -2.11
CA VAL A 34 -0.08 -4.08 -0.70
C VAL A 34 -0.47 -5.40 -0.05
N LEU A 35 -1.67 -5.91 -0.32
CA LEU A 35 -2.15 -7.19 0.18
C LEU A 35 -1.28 -8.36 -0.31
N LEU A 36 -0.99 -8.40 -1.61
CA LEU A 36 -0.17 -9.45 -2.20
C LEU A 36 1.26 -9.44 -1.62
N ALA A 37 1.83 -8.24 -1.42
CA ALA A 37 3.12 -8.10 -0.77
C ALA A 37 3.07 -8.55 0.69
N ALA A 38 2.01 -8.20 1.42
CA ALA A 38 1.80 -8.62 2.81
C ALA A 38 1.62 -10.14 2.96
N GLU A 39 0.95 -10.81 2.01
CA GLU A 39 0.81 -12.28 2.00
C GLU A 39 2.17 -12.99 1.86
N ASN A 40 3.13 -12.35 1.20
CA ASN A 40 4.50 -12.84 1.05
C ASN A 40 5.45 -12.31 2.14
N ALA A 41 5.00 -11.35 2.96
CA ALA A 41 5.81 -10.73 3.99
C ALA A 41 5.91 -11.60 5.25
N THR A 42 7.03 -11.49 5.95
CA THR A 42 7.22 -12.14 7.24
C THR A 42 6.57 -11.29 8.34
N PRO A 43 5.69 -11.85 9.19
CA PRO A 43 5.11 -11.11 10.30
C PRO A 43 6.18 -10.54 11.24
N GLY A 44 6.11 -9.24 11.51
CA GLY A 44 7.08 -8.51 12.32
C GLY A 44 8.29 -7.97 11.55
N GLU A 45 8.40 -8.21 10.25
CA GLU A 45 9.38 -7.55 9.37
C GLU A 45 8.68 -6.54 8.44
N PRO A 46 9.29 -5.36 8.21
CA PRO A 46 8.80 -4.43 7.19
C PRO A 46 8.94 -5.05 5.79
N PHE A 47 7.93 -4.82 4.95
CA PHE A 47 7.98 -5.10 3.52
C PHE A 47 7.83 -3.80 2.73
N THR A 48 8.41 -3.76 1.54
CA THR A 48 8.31 -2.63 0.63
C THR A 48 7.51 -2.98 -0.60
N ILE A 49 6.71 -2.03 -1.08
CA ILE A 49 6.15 -2.06 -2.43
C ILE A 49 6.79 -0.96 -3.27
N TRP A 50 6.93 -1.24 -4.55
CA TRP A 50 7.40 -0.28 -5.53
C TRP A 50 6.23 0.12 -6.42
N VAL A 51 5.92 1.41 -6.46
CA VAL A 51 4.95 1.97 -7.41
C VAL A 51 5.74 2.65 -8.51
N ASP A 52 5.56 2.17 -9.73
CA ASP A 52 6.23 2.76 -10.90
C ASP A 52 5.72 4.19 -11.12
N GLY A 53 6.63 5.09 -11.52
CA GLY A 53 6.29 6.47 -11.83
C GLY A 53 5.33 6.56 -13.03
N ASP A 54 5.38 5.61 -13.96
CA ASP A 54 4.40 5.55 -15.05
C ASP A 54 2.96 5.34 -14.55
N ALA A 55 2.82 4.79 -13.34
CA ALA A 55 1.54 4.63 -12.66
C ALA A 55 1.19 5.88 -11.83
N THR A 56 2.16 6.62 -11.28
CA THR A 56 1.87 7.79 -10.45
C THR A 56 1.58 9.05 -11.27
N ARG A 57 0.81 9.99 -10.69
CA ARG A 57 0.48 11.26 -11.35
C ARG A 57 1.69 12.19 -11.51
N ASP A 58 2.65 12.10 -10.60
CA ASP A 58 3.87 12.90 -10.62
C ASP A 58 4.97 12.31 -11.52
N HIS A 59 4.72 11.14 -12.13
CA HIS A 59 5.71 10.41 -12.91
C HIS A 59 6.98 10.05 -12.12
N GLU A 60 6.88 10.00 -10.79
CA GLU A 60 7.97 9.62 -9.90
C GLU A 60 7.72 8.25 -9.30
N ALA A 61 8.69 7.34 -9.48
CA ALA A 61 8.64 6.06 -8.80
C ALA A 61 8.79 6.28 -7.30
N LYS A 62 7.92 5.63 -6.50
CA LYS A 62 7.91 5.74 -5.05
C LYS A 62 8.03 4.37 -4.40
N GLU A 63 8.83 4.30 -3.34
CA GLU A 63 8.94 3.12 -2.49
C GLU A 63 8.15 3.34 -1.21
N PHE A 64 7.21 2.44 -0.93
CA PHE A 64 6.42 2.49 0.29
C PHE A 64 6.77 1.33 1.20
N THR A 65 7.06 1.65 2.45
CA THR A 65 7.35 0.65 3.48
C THR A 65 6.13 0.44 4.37
N PHE A 66 5.77 -0.82 4.54
CA PHE A 66 4.66 -1.27 5.37
C PHE A 66 5.15 -2.30 6.37
N ASN A 67 4.53 -2.33 7.55
CA ASN A 67 4.70 -3.40 8.53
C ASN A 67 3.47 -4.30 8.49
N PHE A 68 3.71 -5.61 8.41
CA PHE A 68 2.67 -6.60 8.66
C PHE A 68 2.75 -7.04 10.12
N GLU A 69 1.73 -6.68 10.89
CA GLU A 69 1.58 -7.08 12.29
C GLU A 69 0.32 -7.94 12.43
N VAL A 70 0.34 -8.89 13.37
CA VAL A 70 -0.86 -9.65 13.75
C VAL A 70 -1.25 -9.19 15.14
N GLU A 71 -2.16 -8.21 15.20
CA GLU A 71 -2.66 -7.64 16.45
C GLU A 71 -4.01 -8.31 16.79
N ASP A 72 -4.18 -8.82 18.02
CA ASP A 72 -5.43 -9.45 18.48
C ASP A 72 -6.02 -10.55 17.54
N ARG A 73 -5.13 -11.32 16.89
CA ARG A 73 -5.46 -12.37 15.89
C ARG A 73 -6.07 -11.82 14.59
N GLN A 74 -5.99 -10.52 14.35
CA GLN A 74 -6.33 -9.90 13.08
C GLN A 74 -5.04 -9.41 12.40
N PRO A 75 -4.84 -9.73 11.11
CA PRO A 75 -3.75 -9.12 10.35
C PRO A 75 -4.00 -7.61 10.24
N ALA A 76 -2.97 -6.82 10.50
CA ALA A 76 -2.95 -5.38 10.37
C ALA A 76 -1.73 -4.96 9.55
N ILE A 77 -1.96 -4.16 8.50
CA ILE A 77 -0.88 -3.55 7.71
C ILE A 77 -0.79 -2.10 8.15
N LYS A 78 0.37 -1.74 8.71
CA LYS A 78 0.64 -0.38 9.16
C LYS A 78 1.59 0.28 8.17
N TYR A 79 1.21 1.44 7.68
CA TYR A 79 2.07 2.26 6.85
C TYR A 79 3.18 2.88 7.71
N VAL A 80 4.44 2.73 7.30
CA VAL A 80 5.63 3.18 8.07
C VAL A 80 6.25 4.44 7.47
N GLY A 81 6.19 4.60 6.14
CA GLY A 81 6.72 5.77 5.45
C GLY A 81 7.09 5.53 3.98
N VAL A 82 7.47 6.61 3.30
CA VAL A 82 7.99 6.64 1.93
C VAL A 82 9.50 6.89 1.96
N LYS A 83 10.24 6.27 1.05
CA LYS A 83 11.67 6.55 0.83
C LYS A 83 11.93 7.21 -0.51
#